data_AF-A0A328C9K7-F1
#
_entry.id   AF-A0A328C9K7-F1
#
_cell.length_a   1.000
_cell.length_b   1.000
_cell.length_c   1.000
_cell.angle_alpha   90.00
_cell.angle_beta   90.00
_cell.angle_gamma   90.00
#
_symmetry.space_group_name_H-M   'P 1'
#
loop_
_entity.id
_entity.type
_entity.pdbx_description
1 polymer ?
#
loop_
_entity_poly.entity_id
_entity_poly.type
_entity_poly.pdbx_seq_one_letter_code
_entity_poly.pdbx_strand_id
1 'polypeptide(L)'
;MKVITATLMACTLWGCSKTEDRVLNVVTHEIEKCRASTERFHEVKLHGDRSYQVLVEACHEPISEVEMANEWRGQVRTGPVVWMAGEDKALRAFVLNNVEWPDLDRALSMADDPKASHGTLSEAEASFAKAQQAFPKNGWVRLQRLENLIHLREKTRSGTEAPETLGEEAQAVLDEIAAWAGEAQKPEVLAGARMLALTYYEDYIRRQEGALEALGSRNPWIEAAIEQAIKDGDTKTVQEYQAELEERLEREPAEREALEVRLHKLKELRCEQASQLSVSGVEDNALREEVTQKKASITCPVPPRAEASAE
;
A
#
# COMPACT_ATOMS: atom_id res chain seq x y z
N MET A 1 18.71 -39.57 -27.58
CA MET A 1 17.77 -39.47 -26.44
C MET A 1 18.56 -39.66 -25.16
N LYS A 2 18.78 -38.58 -24.40
CA LYS A 2 19.45 -38.62 -23.09
C LYS A 2 18.38 -38.84 -22.03
N VAL A 3 18.40 -40.01 -21.38
CA VAL A 3 17.62 -40.29 -20.17
C VAL A 3 18.38 -39.64 -19.02
N ILE A 4 17.83 -38.56 -18.46
CA ILE A 4 18.33 -37.96 -17.23
C ILE A 4 17.63 -38.71 -16.09
N THR A 5 18.38 -39.62 -15.47
CA THR A 5 17.98 -40.34 -14.27
C THR A 5 17.94 -39.35 -13.11
N ALA A 6 16.74 -38.99 -12.66
CA ALA A 6 16.54 -38.21 -11.45
C ALA A 6 16.84 -39.10 -10.24
N THR A 7 17.99 -38.88 -9.62
CA THR A 7 18.36 -39.49 -8.35
C THR A 7 17.45 -38.90 -7.27
N LEU A 8 16.42 -39.65 -6.87
CA LEU A 8 15.70 -39.42 -5.62
C LEU A 8 16.71 -39.54 -4.47
N MET A 9 17.12 -38.40 -3.93
CA MET A 9 17.82 -38.34 -2.65
C MET A 9 16.86 -38.86 -1.58
N ALA A 10 17.05 -40.12 -1.20
CA ALA A 10 16.51 -40.68 0.02
C ALA A 10 17.25 -40.02 1.20
N CYS A 11 16.66 -38.94 1.75
CA CYS A 11 17.02 -38.48 3.08
C CYS A 11 16.65 -39.59 4.07
N THR A 12 17.67 -40.11 4.73
CA THR A 12 17.59 -41.15 5.76
C THR A 12 16.66 -40.72 6.88
N LEU A 13 15.56 -41.46 7.01
CA LEU A 13 14.56 -41.39 8.08
C LEU A 13 15.22 -41.68 9.45
N TRP A 14 15.51 -40.63 10.21
CA TRP A 14 15.51 -40.72 11.67
C TRP A 14 14.06 -40.55 12.13
N GLY A 15 13.57 -41.47 12.96
CA GLY A 15 12.14 -41.67 13.20
C GLY A 15 11.42 -40.42 13.71
N CYS A 16 10.45 -39.93 12.93
CA CYS A 16 9.44 -38.98 13.37
C CYS A 16 8.76 -39.52 14.64
N SER A 17 8.73 -38.71 15.69
CA SER A 17 7.96 -39.08 16.89
C SER A 17 6.47 -39.09 16.57
N LYS A 18 5.68 -39.92 17.26
CA LYS A 18 4.21 -39.94 17.10
C LYS A 18 3.57 -38.56 17.28
N THR A 19 4.20 -37.67 18.04
CA THR A 19 3.78 -36.29 18.23
C THR A 19 4.06 -35.44 16.99
N GLU A 20 5.26 -35.55 16.43
CA GLU A 20 5.65 -34.82 15.22
C GLU A 20 4.69 -35.14 14.06
N ASP A 21 4.35 -36.42 13.86
CA ASP A 21 3.35 -36.83 12.88
C ASP A 21 1.97 -36.19 13.14
N ARG A 22 1.57 -36.05 14.41
CA ARG A 22 0.28 -35.41 14.77
C ARG A 22 0.29 -33.91 14.49
N VAL A 23 1.38 -33.22 14.83
CA VAL A 23 1.58 -31.80 14.52
C VAL A 23 1.53 -31.60 13.01
N LEU A 24 2.30 -32.41 12.26
CA LEU A 24 2.37 -32.33 10.82
C LEU A 24 1.02 -32.61 10.17
N ASN A 25 0.27 -33.61 10.65
CA ASN A 25 -1.07 -33.91 10.14
C ASN A 25 -2.04 -32.74 10.31
N VAL A 26 -2.10 -32.12 11.49
CA VAL A 26 -2.98 -30.96 11.75
C VAL A 26 -2.60 -29.79 10.85
N VAL A 27 -1.31 -29.48 10.76
CA VAL A 27 -0.83 -28.34 9.95
C VAL A 27 -1.03 -28.61 8.46
N THR A 28 -0.69 -29.79 7.96
CA THR A 28 -0.82 -30.16 6.55
C THR A 28 -2.28 -30.09 6.09
N HIS A 29 -3.21 -30.55 6.92
CA HIS A 29 -4.65 -30.44 6.64
C HIS A 29 -5.10 -29.00 6.42
N GLU A 30 -4.64 -28.05 7.24
CA GLU A 30 -4.99 -26.63 7.07
C GLU A 30 -4.26 -25.97 5.89
N ILE A 31 -3.00 -26.36 5.61
CA ILE A 31 -2.28 -25.91 4.41
C ILE A 31 -3.01 -26.39 3.13
N GLU A 32 -3.50 -27.63 3.10
CA GLU A 32 -4.22 -28.19 1.96
C GLU A 32 -5.55 -27.46 1.70
N LYS A 33 -6.30 -27.12 2.75
CA LYS A 33 -7.49 -26.26 2.62
C LYS A 33 -7.14 -24.88 2.09
N CYS A 34 -6.06 -24.28 2.59
CA CYS A 34 -5.59 -22.99 2.12
C CYS A 34 -5.24 -23.02 0.63
N ARG A 35 -4.51 -24.05 0.18
CA ARG A 35 -4.16 -24.27 -1.25
C ARG A 35 -5.38 -24.48 -2.15
N ALA A 36 -6.46 -25.02 -1.61
CA ALA A 36 -7.70 -25.26 -2.35
C ALA A 36 -8.59 -24.01 -2.45
N SER A 37 -8.25 -22.93 -1.73
CA SER A 37 -8.98 -21.66 -1.78
C SER A 37 -8.79 -20.98 -3.13
N THR A 38 -9.86 -20.40 -3.66
CA THR A 38 -9.83 -19.53 -4.85
C THR A 38 -9.63 -18.05 -4.50
N GLU A 39 -9.75 -17.71 -3.22
CA GLU A 39 -9.57 -16.35 -2.71
C GLU A 39 -8.08 -15.99 -2.55
N ARG A 40 -7.78 -14.70 -2.44
CA ARG A 40 -6.41 -14.23 -2.13
C ARG A 40 -5.96 -14.66 -0.73
N PHE A 41 -6.88 -14.62 0.23
CA PHE A 41 -6.66 -15.00 1.62
C PHE A 41 -7.57 -16.15 2.02
N HIS A 42 -7.04 -17.09 2.78
CA HIS A 42 -7.80 -18.16 3.41
C HIS A 42 -7.89 -17.92 4.91
N GLU A 43 -9.10 -17.93 5.45
CA GLU A 43 -9.34 -17.85 6.88
C GLU A 43 -9.07 -19.21 7.53
N VAL A 44 -8.02 -19.27 8.34
CA VAL A 44 -7.66 -20.44 9.14
C VAL A 44 -8.25 -20.28 10.54
N LYS A 45 -9.07 -21.24 10.95
CA LYS A 45 -9.64 -21.27 12.31
C LYS A 45 -8.61 -21.82 13.28
N LEU A 46 -8.28 -21.02 14.30
CA LEU A 46 -7.42 -21.38 15.40
C LEU A 46 -8.25 -21.89 16.57
N HIS A 47 -7.59 -22.58 17.51
CA HIS A 47 -8.22 -22.94 18.77
C HIS A 47 -8.66 -21.69 19.56
N GLY A 48 -9.88 -21.75 20.12
CA GLY A 48 -10.47 -20.69 20.95
C GLY A 48 -11.19 -19.57 20.17
N ASP A 49 -11.95 -19.93 19.13
CA ASP A 49 -12.76 -19.01 18.29
C ASP A 49 -11.99 -17.87 17.62
N ARG A 50 -10.67 -17.98 17.54
CA ARG A 50 -9.81 -17.04 16.80
C ARG A 50 -9.63 -17.52 15.37
N SER A 51 -9.41 -16.59 14.46
CA SER A 51 -9.00 -16.91 13.10
C SER A 51 -7.84 -16.04 12.65
N TYR A 52 -7.15 -16.50 11.61
CA TYR A 52 -6.03 -15.82 11.00
C TYR A 52 -6.16 -15.91 9.47
N GLN A 53 -5.93 -14.80 8.77
CA GLN A 53 -5.97 -14.78 7.31
C GLN A 53 -4.59 -15.08 6.74
N VAL A 54 -4.45 -16.24 6.10
CA VAL A 54 -3.21 -16.64 5.43
C VAL A 54 -3.29 -16.30 3.96
N LEU A 55 -2.23 -15.72 3.41
CA LEU A 55 -2.10 -15.50 1.97
C LEU A 55 -1.99 -16.85 1.25
N VAL A 56 -2.93 -17.14 0.34
CA VAL A 56 -3.03 -18.45 -0.32
C VAL A 56 -1.74 -18.82 -1.06
N GLU A 57 -1.08 -17.83 -1.69
CA GLU A 57 0.21 -18.04 -2.35
C GLU A 57 1.30 -18.60 -1.41
N ALA A 58 1.32 -18.19 -0.13
CA ALA A 58 2.29 -18.70 0.83
C ALA A 58 2.03 -20.17 1.19
N CYS A 59 0.77 -20.61 1.14
CA CYS A 59 0.40 -22.01 1.36
C CYS A 59 0.89 -22.93 0.24
N HIS A 60 1.14 -22.42 -0.98
CA HIS A 60 1.70 -23.21 -2.08
C HIS A 60 3.20 -23.51 -1.91
N GLU A 61 3.88 -22.88 -0.94
CA GLU A 61 5.25 -23.25 -0.61
C GLU A 61 5.33 -24.66 -0.01
N PRO A 62 6.44 -25.38 -0.27
CA PRO A 62 6.70 -26.62 0.43
C PRO A 62 6.89 -26.36 1.93
N ILE A 63 6.59 -27.38 2.73
CA ILE A 63 6.99 -27.39 4.13
C ILE A 63 8.52 -27.43 4.17
N SER A 64 9.14 -26.41 4.75
CA SER A 64 10.60 -26.26 4.76
C SER A 64 11.23 -26.72 6.08
N GLU A 65 10.47 -26.68 7.17
CA GLU A 65 10.99 -26.92 8.51
C GLU A 65 9.87 -27.43 9.43
N VAL A 66 10.23 -28.38 10.30
CA VAL A 66 9.40 -28.87 11.41
C VAL A 66 10.28 -28.86 12.66
N GLU A 67 9.92 -28.03 13.64
CA GLU A 67 10.63 -27.95 14.92
C GLU A 67 9.69 -28.29 16.07
N MET A 68 10.08 -29.24 16.89
CA MET A 68 9.33 -29.61 18.08
C MET A 68 9.82 -28.81 19.28
N ALA A 69 8.94 -27.97 19.86
CA ALA A 69 9.25 -27.24 21.08
C ALA A 69 9.29 -28.16 22.31
N ASN A 70 8.45 -29.21 22.30
CA ASN A 70 8.43 -30.31 23.27
C ASN A 70 7.56 -31.47 22.72
N GLU A 71 7.32 -32.49 23.55
CA GLU A 71 6.51 -33.67 23.19
C GLU A 71 5.00 -33.39 22.96
N TRP A 72 4.55 -32.15 23.19
CA TRP A 72 3.13 -31.73 23.08
C TRP A 72 2.91 -30.57 22.11
N ARG A 73 3.97 -29.92 21.60
CA ARG A 73 3.88 -28.73 20.76
C ARG A 73 5.01 -28.68 19.74
N GLY A 74 4.68 -28.31 18.51
CA GLY A 74 5.64 -28.06 17.45
C GLY A 74 5.24 -26.86 16.59
N GLN A 75 6.19 -26.45 15.76
CA GLN A 75 6.00 -25.46 14.72
C GLN A 75 6.42 -26.05 13.37
N VAL A 76 5.73 -25.61 12.32
CA VAL A 76 5.95 -26.01 10.94
C VAL A 76 6.03 -24.74 10.11
N ARG A 77 6.93 -24.68 9.13
CA ARG A 77 7.06 -23.51 8.23
C ARG A 77 6.67 -23.83 6.80
N THR A 78 5.95 -22.91 6.16
CA THR A 78 5.73 -22.87 4.70
C THR A 78 6.02 -21.47 4.18
N GLY A 79 7.12 -21.31 3.46
CA GLY A 79 7.62 -19.99 3.09
C GLY A 79 7.84 -19.13 4.35
N PRO A 80 7.31 -17.90 4.42
CA PRO A 80 7.45 -17.04 5.59
C PRO A 80 6.46 -17.36 6.73
N VAL A 81 5.46 -18.22 6.50
CA VAL A 81 4.38 -18.50 7.46
C VAL A 81 4.81 -19.57 8.45
N VAL A 82 4.58 -19.29 9.73
CA VAL A 82 4.82 -20.20 10.85
C VAL A 82 3.48 -20.73 11.36
N TRP A 83 3.33 -22.05 11.38
CA TRP A 83 2.16 -22.76 11.87
C TRP A 83 2.51 -23.43 13.18
N MET A 84 1.77 -23.15 14.25
CA MET A 84 2.02 -23.74 15.56
C MET A 84 0.86 -24.64 15.96
N ALA A 85 1.13 -25.92 16.18
CA ALA A 85 0.14 -26.89 16.65
C ALA A 85 0.60 -27.55 17.95
N GLY A 86 -0.37 -27.99 18.75
CA GLY A 86 -0.10 -28.69 20.00
C GLY A 86 -1.35 -29.31 20.59
N GLU A 87 -1.16 -30.12 21.62
CA GLU A 87 -2.27 -30.77 22.32
C GLU A 87 -3.06 -29.77 23.17
N ASP A 88 -4.36 -29.67 22.91
CA ASP A 88 -5.29 -29.03 23.82
C ASP A 88 -5.68 -29.99 24.95
N LYS A 89 -5.49 -29.54 26.21
CA LYS A 89 -5.70 -30.37 27.40
C LYS A 89 -7.17 -30.69 27.64
N ALA A 90 -8.09 -29.82 27.24
CA ALA A 90 -9.51 -30.01 27.47
C ALA A 90 -10.11 -31.01 26.47
N LEU A 91 -9.74 -30.89 25.20
CA LEU A 91 -10.20 -31.72 24.09
C LEU A 91 -9.39 -33.01 23.94
N ARG A 92 -8.20 -33.09 24.54
CA ARG A 92 -7.21 -34.18 24.35
C ARG A 92 -6.93 -34.46 22.87
N ALA A 93 -6.87 -33.38 22.08
CA ALA A 93 -6.68 -33.41 20.64
C ALA A 93 -5.60 -32.42 20.25
N PHE A 94 -4.84 -32.74 19.20
CA PHE A 94 -3.93 -31.76 18.59
C PHE A 94 -4.74 -30.75 17.81
N VAL A 95 -4.49 -29.47 18.07
CA VAL A 95 -5.16 -28.35 17.43
C VAL A 95 -4.14 -27.33 16.95
N LEU A 96 -4.55 -26.53 15.97
CA LEU A 96 -3.77 -25.40 15.51
C LEU A 96 -3.94 -24.25 16.51
N ASN A 97 -2.85 -23.86 17.16
CA ASN A 97 -2.85 -22.86 18.23
C ASN A 97 -2.58 -21.44 17.73
N ASN A 98 -1.73 -21.33 16.70
CA ASN A 98 -1.38 -20.05 16.09
C ASN A 98 -0.92 -20.25 14.65
N VAL A 99 -1.13 -19.21 13.84
CA VAL A 99 -0.50 -19.02 12.53
C VAL A 99 -0.03 -17.57 12.49
N GLU A 100 1.18 -17.33 11.99
CA GLU A 100 1.73 -15.97 11.91
C GLU A 100 2.71 -15.82 10.75
N TRP A 101 2.81 -14.59 10.25
CA TRP A 101 3.91 -14.11 9.44
C TRP A 101 4.45 -12.85 10.13
N PRO A 102 5.44 -13.00 11.05
CA PRO A 102 5.74 -11.95 12.03
C PRO A 102 6.04 -10.56 11.47
N ASP A 103 6.84 -10.47 10.40
CA ASP A 103 7.17 -9.18 9.78
C ASP A 103 5.98 -8.56 9.05
N LEU A 104 5.15 -9.37 8.38
CA LEU A 104 3.95 -8.88 7.70
C LEU A 104 2.87 -8.45 8.70
N ASP A 105 2.61 -9.27 9.71
CA ASP A 105 1.62 -8.99 10.76
C ASP A 105 1.94 -7.70 11.50
N ARG A 106 3.23 -7.51 11.80
CA ARG A 106 3.75 -6.28 12.38
C ARG A 106 3.55 -5.09 11.44
N ALA A 107 3.87 -5.24 10.16
CA ALA A 107 3.72 -4.17 9.18
C ALA A 107 2.25 -3.73 9.05
N LEU A 108 1.34 -4.68 8.87
CA LEU A 108 -0.11 -4.43 8.76
C LEU A 108 -0.66 -3.78 10.02
N SER A 109 -0.32 -4.31 11.20
CA SER A 109 -0.77 -3.72 12.47
C SER A 109 -0.35 -2.27 12.66
N MET A 110 0.77 -1.85 12.08
CA MET A 110 1.24 -0.46 12.14
C MET A 110 0.64 0.40 11.02
N ALA A 111 0.51 -0.14 9.81
CA ALA A 111 -0.03 0.58 8.66
C ALA A 111 -1.55 0.83 8.77
N ASP A 112 -2.28 -0.12 9.35
CA ASP A 112 -3.74 -0.09 9.49
C ASP A 112 -4.21 0.68 10.74
N ASP A 113 -3.29 1.16 11.59
CA ASP A 113 -3.65 2.00 12.73
C ASP A 113 -4.22 3.34 12.21
N PRO A 114 -5.49 3.69 12.51
CA PRO A 114 -6.08 4.96 12.10
C PRO A 114 -5.33 6.19 12.62
N LYS A 115 -4.51 6.02 13.67
CA LYS A 115 -3.67 7.03 14.28
C LYS A 115 -2.19 6.87 13.94
N ALA A 116 -1.85 6.06 12.94
CA ALA A 116 -0.48 5.85 12.51
C ALA A 116 0.24 7.19 12.29
N SER A 117 1.34 7.36 13.04
CA SER A 117 2.21 8.52 12.94
C SER A 117 3.25 8.33 11.84
N HIS A 118 4.01 9.39 11.52
CA HIS A 118 5.18 9.28 10.65
C HIS A 118 6.13 8.15 11.10
N GLY A 119 6.48 8.11 12.39
CA GLY A 119 7.38 7.07 12.92
C GLY A 119 6.79 5.67 12.78
N THR A 120 5.49 5.52 13.04
CA THR A 120 4.77 4.25 12.91
C THR A 120 4.79 3.73 11.46
N LEU A 121 4.53 4.60 10.48
CA LEU A 121 4.52 4.23 9.07
C LEU A 121 5.93 3.95 8.53
N SER A 122 6.96 4.63 9.04
CA SER A 122 8.37 4.30 8.72
C SER A 122 8.79 2.93 9.29
N GLU A 123 8.33 2.59 10.50
CA GLU A 123 8.56 1.27 11.08
C GLU A 123 7.77 0.17 10.35
N ALA A 124 6.56 0.48 9.89
CA ALA A 124 5.77 -0.38 9.02
C ALA A 124 6.51 -0.67 7.72
N GLU A 125 7.11 0.35 7.08
CA GLU A 125 7.90 0.17 5.85
C GLU A 125 9.08 -0.78 6.07
N ALA A 126 9.83 -0.62 7.16
CA ALA A 126 10.93 -1.52 7.50
C ALA A 126 10.46 -2.98 7.67
N SER A 127 9.24 -3.17 8.18
CA SER A 127 8.63 -4.49 8.37
C SER A 127 8.10 -5.07 7.05
N PHE A 128 7.47 -4.25 6.19
CA PHE A 128 7.08 -4.63 4.83
C PHE A 128 8.29 -5.02 3.98
N ALA A 129 9.40 -4.27 4.06
CA ALA A 129 10.62 -4.58 3.34
C ALA A 129 11.19 -5.96 3.75
N LYS A 130 11.16 -6.30 5.05
CA LYS A 130 11.54 -7.64 5.54
C LYS A 130 10.58 -8.72 5.07
N ALA A 131 9.27 -8.48 5.12
CA ALA A 131 8.27 -9.41 4.59
C ALA A 131 8.51 -9.66 3.10
N GLN A 132 8.77 -8.62 2.31
CA GLN A 132 9.08 -8.73 0.90
C GLN A 132 10.38 -9.51 0.66
N GLN A 133 11.42 -9.30 1.47
CA GLN A 133 12.67 -10.08 1.39
C GLN A 133 12.45 -11.56 1.71
N ALA A 134 11.60 -11.86 2.70
CA ALA A 134 11.25 -13.23 3.08
C ALA A 134 10.39 -13.93 2.01
N PHE A 135 9.61 -13.18 1.23
CA PHE A 135 8.75 -13.73 0.17
C PHE A 135 8.76 -12.85 -1.11
N PRO A 136 9.88 -12.82 -1.85
CA PRO A 136 10.14 -11.82 -2.91
C PRO A 136 9.27 -12.00 -4.15
N LYS A 137 8.64 -13.16 -4.32
CA LYS A 137 7.77 -13.47 -5.46
C LYS A 137 6.32 -13.03 -5.25
N ASN A 138 5.98 -12.45 -4.09
CA ASN A 138 4.61 -12.09 -3.80
C ASN A 138 4.30 -10.65 -4.23
N GLY A 139 3.34 -10.53 -5.15
CA GLY A 139 2.89 -9.24 -5.66
C GLY A 139 2.11 -8.42 -4.64
N TRP A 140 1.35 -9.07 -3.76
CA TRP A 140 0.51 -8.36 -2.80
C TRP A 140 1.32 -7.62 -1.74
N VAL A 141 2.35 -8.25 -1.15
CA VAL A 141 3.25 -7.58 -0.18
C VAL A 141 3.94 -6.37 -0.82
N ARG A 142 4.35 -6.46 -2.09
CA ARG A 142 4.94 -5.33 -2.83
C ARG A 142 3.95 -4.16 -2.96
N LEU A 143 2.68 -4.44 -3.25
CA LEU A 143 1.65 -3.41 -3.31
C LEU A 143 1.39 -2.75 -1.95
N GLN A 144 1.30 -3.55 -0.88
CA GLN A 144 1.12 -3.01 0.47
C GLN A 144 2.27 -2.13 0.93
N ARG A 145 3.51 -2.52 0.57
CA ARG A 145 4.69 -1.69 0.79
C ARG A 145 4.58 -0.33 0.07
N LEU A 146 4.22 -0.33 -1.21
CA LEU A 146 4.01 0.91 -1.97
C LEU A 146 2.89 1.77 -1.36
N GLU A 147 1.77 1.16 -1.00
CA GLU A 147 0.64 1.83 -0.36
C GLU A 147 1.03 2.50 0.96
N ASN A 148 1.80 1.80 1.81
CA ASN A 148 2.34 2.37 3.05
C ASN A 148 3.25 3.58 2.79
N LEU A 149 4.14 3.51 1.79
CA LEU A 149 5.02 4.63 1.42
C LEU A 149 4.24 5.83 0.88
N ILE A 150 3.17 5.59 0.12
CA ILE A 150 2.25 6.64 -0.34
C ILE A 150 1.55 7.28 0.86
N HIS A 151 1.05 6.49 1.82
CA HIS A 151 0.43 7.01 3.02
C HIS A 151 1.42 7.83 3.88
N LEU A 152 2.66 7.34 4.02
CA LEU A 152 3.75 8.07 4.67
C LEU A 152 4.02 9.41 3.97
N ARG A 153 4.05 9.42 2.62
CA ARG A 153 4.19 10.62 1.82
C ARG A 153 3.08 11.61 2.11
N GLU A 154 1.83 11.17 2.15
CA GLU A 154 0.69 12.02 2.42
C GLU A 154 0.70 12.65 3.81
N LYS A 155 1.18 11.91 4.82
CA LYS A 155 1.28 12.38 6.22
C LYS A 155 2.41 13.41 6.41
N THR A 156 3.50 13.24 5.68
CA THR A 156 4.69 14.11 5.77
C THR A 156 4.60 15.37 4.92
N ARG A 157 3.64 15.41 4.00
CA ARG A 157 3.46 16.52 3.07
C ARG A 157 2.96 17.77 3.80
N SER A 158 3.77 18.85 3.81
CA SER A 158 3.26 20.18 4.15
C SER A 158 2.36 20.70 3.02
N GLY A 159 1.30 21.45 3.37
CA GLY A 159 0.31 21.92 2.39
C GLY A 159 0.83 22.94 1.38
N THR A 160 1.99 23.55 1.63
CA THR A 160 2.48 24.72 0.87
C THR A 160 3.81 24.49 0.15
N GLU A 161 4.69 23.60 0.62
CA GLU A 161 6.08 23.48 0.11
C GLU A 161 6.48 22.10 -0.41
N ALA A 162 5.60 21.10 -0.29
CA ALA A 162 6.04 19.74 -0.54
C ALA A 162 6.04 19.37 -2.04
N PRO A 163 7.07 18.61 -2.49
CA PRO A 163 7.22 18.20 -3.89
C PRO A 163 5.98 17.49 -4.44
N GLU A 164 5.67 17.73 -5.71
CA GLU A 164 4.53 17.19 -6.45
C GLU A 164 4.60 15.67 -6.65
N THR A 165 5.79 15.09 -6.48
CA THR A 165 6.08 13.69 -6.75
C THR A 165 5.56 12.76 -5.64
N LEU A 166 5.60 11.44 -5.91
CA LEU A 166 5.37 10.38 -4.92
C LEU A 166 6.42 10.38 -3.79
N GLY A 167 7.53 11.10 -3.95
CA GLY A 167 8.73 10.96 -3.14
C GLY A 167 9.67 9.89 -3.71
N GLU A 168 10.96 10.03 -3.41
CA GLU A 168 12.01 9.16 -3.98
C GLU A 168 11.80 7.68 -3.62
N GLU A 169 11.46 7.39 -2.36
CA GLU A 169 11.27 6.01 -1.87
C GLU A 169 10.07 5.32 -2.53
N ALA A 170 8.90 5.98 -2.56
CA ALA A 170 7.71 5.44 -3.19
C ALA A 170 7.90 5.26 -4.71
N GLN A 171 8.57 6.21 -5.36
CA GLN A 171 8.91 6.08 -6.78
C GLN A 171 9.85 4.90 -7.04
N ALA A 172 10.89 4.73 -6.21
CA ALA A 172 11.81 3.61 -6.33
C ALA A 172 11.10 2.26 -6.16
N VAL A 173 10.17 2.14 -5.21
CA VAL A 173 9.37 0.91 -5.04
C VAL A 173 8.40 0.69 -6.21
N LEU A 174 7.79 1.74 -6.76
CA LEU A 174 6.96 1.63 -7.96
C LEU A 174 7.75 1.11 -9.15
N ASP A 175 8.97 1.61 -9.36
CA ASP A 175 9.86 1.19 -10.44
C ASP A 175 10.37 -0.25 -10.21
N GLU A 176 10.67 -0.61 -8.96
CA GLU A 176 10.99 -1.99 -8.55
C GLU A 176 9.86 -2.95 -8.90
N ILE A 177 8.60 -2.58 -8.59
CA ILE A 177 7.42 -3.36 -8.93
C ILE A 177 7.26 -3.48 -10.43
N ALA A 178 7.47 -2.40 -11.19
CA ALA A 178 7.35 -2.43 -12.64
C ALA A 178 8.36 -3.36 -13.31
N ALA A 179 9.63 -3.32 -12.87
CA ALA A 179 10.66 -4.24 -13.34
C ALA A 179 10.31 -5.69 -13.01
N TRP A 180 10.00 -5.97 -11.74
CA TRP A 180 9.66 -7.32 -11.29
C TRP A 180 8.41 -7.87 -11.98
N ALA A 181 7.35 -7.08 -12.10
CA ALA A 181 6.09 -7.51 -12.73
C ALA A 181 6.27 -7.77 -14.24
N GLY A 182 7.14 -7.02 -14.91
CA GLY A 182 7.52 -7.28 -16.30
C GLY A 182 8.24 -8.61 -16.48
N GLU A 183 9.22 -8.91 -15.61
CA GLU A 183 9.98 -10.17 -15.64
C GLU A 183 9.13 -11.38 -15.23
N ALA A 184 8.35 -11.24 -14.18
CA ALA A 184 7.51 -12.30 -13.61
C ALA A 184 6.16 -12.47 -14.34
N GLN A 185 5.89 -11.66 -15.36
CA GLN A 185 4.62 -11.64 -16.10
C GLN A 185 3.41 -11.48 -15.17
N LYS A 186 3.44 -10.45 -14.31
CA LYS A 186 2.39 -10.12 -13.33
C LYS A 186 1.70 -8.79 -13.65
N PRO A 187 0.97 -8.68 -14.77
CA PRO A 187 0.36 -7.43 -15.22
C PRO A 187 -0.66 -6.85 -14.22
N GLU A 188 -1.34 -7.69 -13.44
CA GLU A 188 -2.26 -7.28 -12.36
C GLU A 188 -1.55 -6.44 -11.30
N VAL A 189 -0.34 -6.85 -10.91
CA VAL A 189 0.45 -6.18 -9.87
C VAL A 189 0.95 -4.84 -10.38
N LEU A 190 1.41 -4.78 -11.64
CA LEU A 190 1.79 -3.52 -12.27
C LEU A 190 0.60 -2.55 -12.38
N ALA A 191 -0.56 -3.05 -12.82
CA ALA A 191 -1.78 -2.26 -12.89
C ALA A 191 -2.16 -1.72 -11.50
N GLY A 192 -2.16 -2.57 -10.47
CA GLY A 192 -2.43 -2.17 -9.09
C GLY A 192 -1.48 -1.08 -8.58
N ALA A 193 -0.17 -1.20 -8.85
CA ALA A 193 0.82 -0.21 -8.41
C ALA A 193 0.61 1.15 -9.09
N ARG A 194 0.29 1.16 -10.39
CA ARG A 194 -0.03 2.39 -11.12
C ARG A 194 -1.36 3.00 -10.67
N MET A 195 -2.35 2.17 -10.31
CA MET A 195 -3.62 2.64 -9.73
C MET A 195 -3.39 3.34 -8.38
N LEU A 196 -2.53 2.80 -7.50
CA LEU A 196 -2.15 3.46 -6.24
C LEU A 196 -1.51 4.84 -6.50
N ALA A 197 -0.56 4.92 -7.43
CA ALA A 197 0.06 6.18 -7.82
C ALA A 197 -0.96 7.20 -8.37
N LEU A 198 -1.91 6.75 -9.21
CA LEU A 198 -2.97 7.59 -9.75
C LEU A 198 -3.89 8.15 -8.65
N THR A 199 -4.30 7.32 -7.69
CA THR A 199 -5.12 7.74 -6.56
C THR A 199 -4.42 8.82 -5.74
N TYR A 200 -3.13 8.65 -5.43
CA TYR A 200 -2.33 9.69 -4.77
C TYR A 200 -2.38 11.04 -5.50
N TYR A 201 -2.15 11.03 -6.82
CA TYR A 201 -2.15 12.27 -7.60
C TYR A 201 -3.54 12.91 -7.68
N GLU A 202 -4.60 12.11 -7.82
CA GLU A 202 -5.97 12.63 -7.83
C GLU A 202 -6.37 13.27 -6.51
N ASP A 203 -6.02 12.64 -5.39
CA ASP A 203 -6.28 13.20 -4.07
C ASP A 203 -5.45 14.46 -3.83
N TYR A 204 -4.22 14.54 -4.34
CA TYR A 204 -3.44 15.77 -4.27
C TYR A 204 -4.04 16.89 -5.12
N ILE A 205 -4.42 16.59 -6.37
CA ILE A 205 -5.09 17.53 -7.27
C ILE A 205 -6.33 18.12 -6.58
N ARG A 206 -7.19 17.28 -6.00
CA ARG A 206 -8.39 17.72 -5.29
C ARG A 206 -8.08 18.66 -4.13
N ARG A 207 -7.02 18.38 -3.36
CA ARG A 207 -6.58 19.27 -2.26
C ARG A 207 -6.08 20.62 -2.79
N GLN A 208 -5.36 20.65 -3.92
CA GLN A 208 -4.86 21.91 -4.50
C GLN A 208 -5.98 22.72 -5.17
N GLU A 209 -6.94 22.06 -5.83
CA GLU A 209 -8.13 22.70 -6.38
C GLU A 209 -8.95 23.35 -5.25
N GLY A 210 -9.17 22.64 -4.14
CA GLY A 210 -9.83 23.21 -2.96
C GLY A 210 -9.07 24.38 -2.33
N ALA A 211 -7.73 24.35 -2.31
CA ALA A 211 -6.92 25.47 -1.84
C ALA A 211 -7.05 26.70 -2.75
N LEU A 212 -7.04 26.49 -4.07
CA LEU A 212 -7.20 27.54 -5.07
C LEU A 212 -8.60 28.18 -5.03
N GLU A 213 -9.64 27.38 -4.82
CA GLU A 213 -11.02 27.84 -4.64
C GLU A 213 -11.21 28.64 -3.33
N ALA A 214 -10.52 28.23 -2.26
CA ALA A 214 -10.58 28.91 -0.97
C ALA A 214 -9.77 30.22 -0.93
N LEU A 215 -8.83 30.42 -1.86
CA LEU A 215 -7.97 31.60 -1.91
C LEU A 215 -8.81 32.87 -2.17
N GLY A 216 -8.70 33.85 -1.27
CA GLY A 216 -9.51 35.08 -1.32
C GLY A 216 -10.93 34.95 -0.75
N SER A 217 -11.40 33.74 -0.41
CA SER A 217 -12.78 33.52 0.08
C SER A 217 -13.12 34.28 1.36
N ARG A 218 -12.11 34.62 2.17
CA ARG A 218 -12.26 35.39 3.42
C ARG A 218 -12.21 36.91 3.21
N ASN A 219 -11.78 37.41 2.05
CA ASN A 219 -11.65 38.85 1.79
C ASN A 219 -12.98 39.61 2.00
N PRO A 220 -14.13 39.13 1.47
CA PRO A 220 -15.40 39.83 1.66
C PRO A 220 -15.84 39.92 3.14
N TRP A 221 -15.50 38.91 3.94
CA TRP A 221 -15.78 38.93 5.38
C TRP A 221 -14.91 39.97 6.11
N ILE A 222 -13.61 40.06 5.77
CA ILE A 222 -12.70 41.06 6.34
C ILE A 222 -13.17 42.47 5.95
N GLU A 223 -13.54 42.69 4.69
CA GLU A 223 -14.09 43.97 4.21
C GLU A 223 -15.35 44.38 4.98
N ALA A 224 -16.30 43.45 5.18
CA ALA A 224 -17.51 43.71 5.95
C ALA A 224 -17.21 44.00 7.44
N ALA A 225 -16.23 43.30 8.02
CA ALA A 225 -15.81 43.52 9.40
C ALA A 225 -15.15 44.89 9.59
N ILE A 226 -14.34 45.36 8.63
CA ILE A 226 -13.81 46.72 8.59
C ILE A 226 -14.95 47.74 8.53
N GLU A 227 -15.93 47.55 7.62
CA GLU A 227 -17.05 48.47 7.47
C GLU A 227 -17.86 48.60 8.77
N GLN A 228 -18.10 47.48 9.45
CA GLN A 228 -18.82 47.48 10.73
C GLN A 228 -18.01 48.14 11.84
N ALA A 229 -16.70 47.86 11.94
CA ALA A 229 -15.84 48.50 12.94
C ALA A 229 -15.75 50.02 12.75
N ILE A 230 -15.79 50.51 11.51
CA ILE A 230 -15.90 51.96 11.21
C ILE A 230 -17.20 52.53 11.77
N LYS A 231 -18.34 51.85 11.59
CA LYS A 231 -19.64 52.28 12.11
C LYS A 231 -19.67 52.33 13.64
N ASP A 232 -18.99 51.39 14.28
CA ASP A 232 -18.97 51.26 15.74
C ASP A 232 -17.89 52.15 16.41
N GLY A 233 -17.04 52.81 15.61
CA GLY A 233 -15.94 53.63 16.11
C GLY A 233 -14.78 52.82 16.72
N ASP A 234 -14.69 51.52 16.43
CA ASP A 234 -13.61 50.63 16.87
C ASP A 234 -12.39 50.80 15.97
N THR A 235 -11.57 51.79 16.29
CA THR A 235 -10.36 52.13 15.53
C THR A 235 -9.31 51.03 15.56
N LYS A 236 -9.31 50.16 16.58
CA LYS A 236 -8.33 49.08 16.71
C LYS A 236 -8.65 47.97 15.71
N THR A 237 -9.88 47.50 15.66
CA THR A 237 -10.28 46.46 14.71
C THR A 237 -10.15 46.93 13.25
N VAL A 238 -10.43 48.19 12.97
CA VAL A 238 -10.19 48.77 11.62
C VAL A 238 -8.72 48.64 11.22
N GLN A 239 -7.79 49.04 12.09
CA GLN A 239 -6.35 48.97 11.78
C GLN A 239 -5.87 47.52 11.61
N GLU A 240 -6.29 46.62 12.51
CA GLU A 240 -5.92 45.20 12.46
C GLU A 240 -6.39 44.53 11.16
N TYR A 241 -7.67 44.70 10.80
CA TYR A 241 -8.23 44.07 9.61
C TYR A 241 -7.83 44.74 8.29
N GLN A 242 -7.55 46.05 8.28
CA GLN A 242 -6.96 46.70 7.11
C GLN A 242 -5.57 46.15 6.81
N ALA A 243 -4.73 45.98 7.85
CA ALA A 243 -3.40 45.39 7.69
C ALA A 243 -3.49 43.92 7.23
N GLU A 244 -4.41 43.12 7.82
CA GLU A 244 -4.64 41.73 7.37
C GLU A 244 -5.11 41.67 5.92
N LEU A 245 -6.01 42.56 5.49
CA LEU A 245 -6.50 42.59 4.10
C LEU A 245 -5.40 43.00 3.11
N GLU A 246 -4.61 44.01 3.44
CA GLU A 246 -3.49 44.47 2.61
C GLU A 246 -2.43 43.37 2.44
N GLU A 247 -2.01 42.72 3.53
CA GLU A 247 -1.06 41.60 3.48
C GLU A 247 -1.60 40.47 2.58
N ARG A 248 -2.89 40.15 2.71
CA ARG A 248 -3.51 39.08 1.91
C ARG A 248 -3.61 39.44 0.44
N LEU A 249 -4.04 40.66 0.11
CA LEU A 249 -4.12 41.12 -1.28
C LEU A 249 -2.74 41.18 -1.95
N GLU A 250 -1.68 41.48 -1.20
CA GLU A 250 -0.31 41.45 -1.70
C GLU A 250 0.19 40.03 -1.98
N ARG A 251 -0.12 39.07 -1.08
CA ARG A 251 0.36 37.68 -1.19
C ARG A 251 -0.45 36.79 -2.13
N GLU A 252 -1.75 37.01 -2.23
CA GLU A 252 -2.69 36.16 -2.97
C GLU A 252 -2.32 35.93 -4.45
N PRO A 253 -1.84 36.93 -5.23
CA PRO A 253 -1.42 36.69 -6.60
C PRO A 253 -0.28 35.66 -6.73
N ALA A 254 0.73 35.76 -5.87
CA ALA A 254 1.86 34.83 -5.87
C ALA A 254 1.45 33.43 -5.37
N GLU A 255 0.59 33.35 -4.36
CA GLU A 255 0.05 32.07 -3.87
C GLU A 255 -0.83 31.39 -4.94
N ARG A 256 -1.64 32.17 -5.68
CA ARG A 256 -2.44 31.68 -6.81
C ARG A 256 -1.56 31.09 -7.90
N GLU A 257 -0.56 31.84 -8.35
CA GLU A 257 0.36 31.38 -9.41
C GLU A 257 1.09 30.10 -8.99
N ALA A 258 1.58 30.03 -7.75
CA ALA A 258 2.24 28.84 -7.23
C ALA A 258 1.31 27.60 -7.20
N LEU A 259 0.04 27.78 -6.78
CA LEU A 259 -0.95 26.70 -6.80
C LEU A 259 -1.30 26.25 -8.22
N GLU A 260 -1.43 27.17 -9.17
CA GLU A 260 -1.74 26.86 -10.57
C GLU A 260 -0.59 26.09 -11.25
N VAL A 261 0.66 26.53 -11.07
CA VAL A 261 1.86 25.82 -11.56
C VAL A 261 1.93 24.40 -10.99
N ARG A 262 1.70 24.26 -9.68
CA ARG A 262 1.68 22.97 -9.00
C ARG A 262 0.57 22.06 -9.54
N LEU A 263 -0.65 22.60 -9.69
CA LEU A 263 -1.79 21.86 -10.22
C LEU A 263 -1.53 21.36 -11.64
N HIS A 264 -0.90 22.19 -12.47
CA HIS A 264 -0.47 21.77 -13.80
C HIS A 264 0.50 20.59 -13.72
N LYS A 265 1.53 20.69 -12.86
CA LYS A 265 2.53 19.63 -12.71
C LYS A 265 1.93 18.31 -12.21
N LEU A 266 1.00 18.37 -11.26
CA LEU A 266 0.30 17.19 -10.76
C LEU A 266 -0.55 16.53 -11.86
N LYS A 267 -1.20 17.31 -12.71
CA LYS A 267 -1.98 16.81 -13.85
C LYS A 267 -1.09 16.13 -14.89
N GLU A 268 0.13 16.64 -15.14
CA GLU A 268 1.13 15.96 -15.98
C GLU A 268 1.55 14.62 -15.39
N LEU A 269 1.94 14.58 -14.10
CA LEU A 269 2.40 13.36 -13.43
C LEU A 269 1.32 12.28 -13.40
N ARG A 270 0.07 12.67 -13.10
CA ARG A 270 -1.09 11.77 -13.20
C ARG A 270 -1.21 11.17 -14.60
N CYS A 271 -1.00 11.98 -15.62
CA CYS A 271 -1.09 11.54 -17.01
C CYS A 271 0.03 10.63 -17.46
N GLU A 272 1.24 10.85 -16.95
CA GLU A 272 2.34 9.91 -17.14
C GLU A 272 1.96 8.51 -16.62
N GLN A 273 1.43 8.42 -15.39
CA GLN A 273 0.96 7.15 -14.84
C GLN A 273 -0.20 6.54 -15.65
N ALA A 274 -1.18 7.35 -16.04
CA ALA A 274 -2.35 6.88 -16.81
C ALA A 274 -1.97 6.35 -18.19
N SER A 275 -0.97 6.95 -18.83
CA SER A 275 -0.47 6.54 -20.15
C SER A 275 0.18 5.14 -20.12
N GLN A 276 0.81 4.80 -19.00
CA GLN A 276 1.48 3.52 -18.76
C GLN A 276 0.52 2.45 -18.25
N LEU A 277 -0.69 2.82 -17.81
CA LEU A 277 -1.69 1.89 -17.33
C LEU A 277 -2.21 1.03 -18.50
N SER A 278 -2.21 -0.31 -18.32
CA SER A 278 -2.58 -1.26 -19.38
C SER A 278 -3.46 -2.37 -18.83
N VAL A 279 -4.44 -2.81 -19.63
CA VAL A 279 -5.26 -4.00 -19.37
C VAL A 279 -4.70 -5.26 -20.03
N SER A 280 -3.61 -5.13 -20.80
CA SER A 280 -3.04 -6.25 -21.55
C SER A 280 -2.50 -7.31 -20.59
N GLY A 281 -2.97 -8.55 -20.75
CA GLY A 281 -2.53 -9.69 -19.95
C GLY A 281 -3.17 -9.79 -18.56
N VAL A 282 -4.00 -8.81 -18.15
CA VAL A 282 -4.73 -8.87 -16.88
C VAL A 282 -5.86 -9.91 -17.00
N GLU A 283 -5.88 -10.92 -16.13
CA GLU A 283 -6.90 -11.98 -16.15
C GLU A 283 -8.17 -11.60 -15.36
N ASP A 284 -8.02 -10.79 -14.31
CA ASP A 284 -9.13 -10.32 -13.48
C ASP A 284 -10.02 -9.31 -14.24
N ASN A 285 -11.25 -9.72 -14.53
CA ASN A 285 -12.22 -8.88 -15.24
C ASN A 285 -12.63 -7.62 -14.46
N ALA A 286 -12.73 -7.69 -13.13
CA ALA A 286 -13.09 -6.53 -12.32
C ALA A 286 -11.97 -5.50 -12.35
N LEU A 287 -10.72 -5.94 -12.20
CA LEU A 287 -9.55 -5.07 -12.31
C LEU A 287 -9.43 -4.46 -13.72
N ARG A 288 -9.69 -5.22 -14.78
CA ARG A 288 -9.70 -4.71 -16.16
C ARG A 288 -10.73 -3.60 -16.36
N GLU A 289 -11.93 -3.79 -15.83
CA GLU A 289 -13.00 -2.80 -15.89
C GLU A 289 -12.59 -1.54 -15.12
N GLU A 290 -12.08 -1.68 -13.90
CA GLU A 290 -11.59 -0.57 -13.08
C GLU A 290 -10.48 0.23 -13.80
N VAL A 291 -9.48 -0.46 -14.34
CA VAL A 291 -8.40 0.16 -15.13
C VAL A 291 -8.97 0.90 -16.34
N THR A 292 -9.91 0.30 -17.07
CA THR A 292 -10.52 0.91 -18.26
C THR A 292 -11.28 2.18 -17.90
N GLN A 293 -12.07 2.13 -16.83
CA GLN A 293 -12.83 3.28 -16.33
C GLN A 293 -11.88 4.39 -15.85
N LYS A 294 -10.84 4.05 -15.08
CA LYS A 294 -9.84 5.02 -14.61
C LYS A 294 -9.12 5.72 -15.76
N LYS A 295 -8.74 4.98 -16.81
CA LYS A 295 -8.13 5.58 -18.01
C LYS A 295 -9.11 6.53 -18.71
N ALA A 296 -10.38 6.15 -18.82
CA ALA A 296 -11.39 6.97 -19.48
C ALA A 296 -11.75 8.24 -18.71
N SER A 297 -11.66 8.23 -17.38
CA SER A 297 -11.96 9.40 -16.54
C SER A 297 -10.83 10.44 -16.51
N ILE A 298 -9.60 10.05 -16.86
CA ILE A 298 -8.44 10.95 -16.82
C ILE A 298 -8.34 11.71 -18.13
N THR A 299 -8.65 13.01 -18.08
CA THR A 299 -8.32 13.93 -19.17
C THR A 299 -6.91 14.46 -18.97
N CYS A 300 -6.06 14.26 -19.97
CA CYS A 300 -4.69 14.75 -19.96
C CYS A 300 -4.55 16.12 -20.61
N PRO A 301 -3.77 17.03 -20.01
CA PRO A 301 -3.45 18.29 -20.65
C PRO A 301 -2.79 17.98 -22.00
N VAL A 302 -3.25 18.64 -23.06
CA VAL A 302 -2.57 18.57 -24.36
C VAL A 302 -1.20 19.21 -24.15
N PRO A 303 -0.08 18.49 -24.40
CA PRO A 303 1.22 19.12 -24.32
C PRO A 303 1.21 20.34 -25.25
N PRO A 304 1.73 21.50 -24.84
CA PRO A 304 1.87 22.61 -25.76
C PRO A 304 2.57 22.08 -27.00
N ARG A 305 1.96 22.28 -28.19
CA ARG A 305 2.60 21.95 -29.47
C ARG A 305 4.00 22.52 -29.37
N ALA A 306 5.02 21.66 -29.36
CA ALA A 306 6.38 22.10 -29.57
C ALA A 306 6.31 23.00 -30.79
N GLU A 307 6.55 24.30 -30.61
CA GLU A 307 6.62 25.21 -31.74
C GLU A 307 7.59 24.57 -32.70
N ALA A 308 7.09 24.24 -33.90
CA ALA A 308 7.93 23.79 -34.98
C ALA A 308 8.93 24.92 -35.17
N SER A 309 10.14 24.74 -34.64
CA SER A 309 11.28 25.57 -34.94
C SER A 309 11.45 25.49 -36.45
N ALA A 310 10.97 26.53 -37.11
CA ALA A 310 11.22 26.78 -38.51
C ALA A 310 12.71 27.07 -38.65
N GLU A 311 13.44 26.12 -39.24
CA GLU A 311 14.56 26.37 -40.14
C GLU A 311 14.47 25.39 -41.32
#